data_AF-A0A7S4IRI8-F1
#
_entry.id   AF-A0A7S4IRI8-F1
#
_cell.length_a   1.000
_cell.length_b   1.000
_cell.length_c   1.000
_cell.angle_alpha   90.00
_cell.angle_beta   90.00
_cell.angle_gamma   90.00
#
_symmetry.space_group_name_H-M   'P 1'
#
loop_
_entity.id
_entity.type
_entity.pdbx_description
1 polymer ?
#
loop_
_entity_poly.entity_id
_entity_poly.type
_entity_poly.pdbx_seq_one_letter_code
_entity_poly.pdbx_strand_id
1 'polypeptide(L)'
;YFGEINAFLIDRALGFFHTPAVLPRAFLTTRLRDLADMTEKRKKYALNGEPTRKIESIIQHCGTVRKNRTDYVEGAFIGWSSFPLQAIFSTQQESIGFIKFTDMDMEDVKYWKQNLSNIQADSPPERIEMVLELLTAQLFALLTGNLNKFDHNLFVAAERNDYSAMGPFIYIDNDRSQWDYTTARSKKLYPVNPWREFCKFPKRIAHRILLLRPGNPRNLTLGGYLTNIASQVFQPHMKNGELFNAAQGIVLDKNIEFVASIIDECLARHPPDHVFIPEPWSQPEVFEDVNVLLNSI
;
A
#
# COMPACT_ATOMS: atom_id res chain seq x y z
N TYR A 1 0.42 -2.28 -13.29
CA TYR A 1 -0.39 -1.08 -12.97
C TYR A 1 -1.53 -1.35 -11.99
N PHE A 2 -2.22 -2.50 -12.08
CA PHE A 2 -3.27 -2.87 -11.11
C PHE A 2 -2.79 -2.82 -9.64
N GLY A 3 -1.58 -3.34 -9.37
CA GLY A 3 -0.96 -3.30 -8.05
C GLY A 3 -0.91 -1.90 -7.44
N GLU A 4 -0.48 -0.89 -8.21
CA GLU A 4 -0.43 0.51 -7.76
C GLU A 4 -1.80 1.08 -7.42
N ILE A 5 -2.80 0.80 -8.26
CA ILE A 5 -4.15 1.33 -8.05
C ILE A 5 -4.79 0.68 -6.83
N ASN A 6 -4.70 -0.65 -6.70
CA ASN A 6 -5.31 -1.37 -5.59
C ASN A 6 -4.60 -1.04 -4.26
N ALA A 7 -3.27 -0.93 -4.28
CA ALA A 7 -2.49 -0.48 -3.13
C ALA A 7 -2.94 0.92 -2.65
N PHE A 8 -3.12 1.87 -3.58
CA PHE A 8 -3.65 3.19 -3.27
C PHE A 8 -5.07 3.15 -2.69
N LEU A 9 -5.96 2.35 -3.26
CA LEU A 9 -7.33 2.24 -2.76
C LEU A 9 -7.40 1.61 -1.37
N ILE A 10 -6.59 0.58 -1.10
CA ILE A 10 -6.47 -0.05 0.22
C ILE A 10 -5.93 0.96 1.23
N ASP A 11 -4.86 1.66 0.85
CA ASP A 11 -4.24 2.71 1.67
C ASP A 11 -5.28 3.75 2.12
N ARG A 12 -6.08 4.27 1.19
CA ARG A 12 -7.11 5.27 1.49
C ARG A 12 -8.31 4.69 2.27
N ALA A 13 -8.76 3.49 1.92
CA ALA A 13 -9.87 2.83 2.59
C ALA A 13 -9.55 2.53 4.07
N LEU A 14 -8.34 2.07 4.35
CA LEU A 14 -7.90 1.71 5.70
C LEU A 14 -7.23 2.86 6.47
N GLY A 15 -6.92 3.98 5.81
CA GLY A 15 -6.42 5.18 6.46
C GLY A 15 -4.92 5.18 6.73
N PHE A 16 -4.15 4.51 5.85
CA PHE A 16 -2.68 4.57 5.88
C PHE A 16 -2.20 5.97 5.48
N PHE A 17 -2.60 6.43 4.29
CA PHE A 17 -2.20 7.73 3.70
C PHE A 17 -0.73 7.84 3.27
N HIS A 18 -0.06 6.72 3.01
CA HIS A 18 1.36 6.65 2.67
C HIS A 18 1.63 6.37 1.19
N THR A 19 0.63 5.96 0.41
CA THR A 19 0.74 5.84 -1.05
C THR A 19 0.48 7.19 -1.76
N PRO A 20 1.17 7.48 -2.88
CA PRO A 20 0.85 8.63 -3.72
C PRO A 20 -0.54 8.47 -4.35
N ALA A 21 -1.15 9.58 -4.78
CA ALA A 21 -2.41 9.52 -5.50
C ALA A 21 -2.26 8.73 -6.81
N VAL A 22 -3.13 7.75 -7.04
CA VAL A 22 -3.12 6.94 -8.27
C VAL A 22 -4.49 6.97 -8.94
N LEU A 23 -4.50 7.19 -10.26
CA LEU A 23 -5.71 7.10 -11.08
C LEU A 23 -5.52 6.10 -12.23
N PRO A 24 -6.47 5.17 -12.44
CA PRO A 24 -6.49 4.36 -13.66
C PRO A 24 -6.78 5.24 -14.87
N ARG A 25 -6.04 5.04 -15.96
CA ARG A 25 -6.30 5.76 -17.21
C ARG A 25 -5.91 4.96 -18.44
N ALA A 26 -6.74 5.09 -19.48
CA ALA A 26 -6.44 4.64 -20.83
C ALA A 26 -6.06 5.84 -21.73
N PHE A 27 -4.96 5.70 -22.46
CA PHE A 27 -4.48 6.68 -23.43
C PHE A 27 -4.56 6.13 -24.85
N LEU A 28 -4.93 6.97 -25.81
CA LEU A 28 -4.75 6.64 -27.21
C LEU A 28 -3.26 6.57 -27.54
N THR A 29 -2.84 5.54 -28.26
CA THR A 29 -1.44 5.38 -28.68
C THR A 29 -0.96 6.57 -29.50
N THR A 30 -1.83 7.16 -30.32
CA THR A 30 -1.55 8.40 -31.08
C THR A 30 -1.20 9.58 -30.16
N ARG A 31 -1.95 9.80 -29.08
CA ARG A 31 -1.66 10.89 -28.12
C ARG A 31 -0.33 10.69 -27.40
N LEU A 32 0.04 9.44 -27.10
CA LEU A 32 1.34 9.15 -26.49
C LEU A 32 2.48 9.45 -27.46
N ARG A 33 2.33 9.09 -28.74
CA ARG A 33 3.29 9.43 -29.80
C ARG A 33 3.42 10.93 -30.00
N ASP A 34 2.29 11.64 -30.06
CA ASP A 34 2.27 13.11 -30.16
C ASP A 34 3.04 13.75 -29.00
N LEU A 35 2.91 13.21 -27.78
CA LEU A 35 3.64 13.70 -26.60
C LEU A 35 5.16 13.46 -26.71
N ALA A 36 5.57 12.31 -27.25
CA ALA A 36 6.97 12.00 -27.52
C ALA A 36 7.56 12.99 -28.53
N ASP A 37 6.88 13.17 -29.66
CA ASP A 37 7.27 14.08 -30.74
C ASP A 37 7.38 15.52 -30.23
N MET A 38 6.40 15.98 -29.44
CA MET A 38 6.44 17.31 -28.84
C MET A 38 7.64 17.49 -27.91
N THR A 39 7.96 16.47 -27.11
CA THR A 39 9.08 16.50 -26.18
C THR A 39 10.41 16.54 -26.92
N GLU A 40 10.57 15.75 -27.98
CA GLU A 40 11.75 15.76 -28.84
C GLU A 40 11.94 17.11 -29.52
N LYS A 41 10.89 17.66 -30.12
CA LYS A 41 10.93 18.99 -30.76
C LYS A 41 11.33 20.09 -29.78
N ARG A 42 10.84 20.03 -28.53
CA ARG A 42 11.16 21.01 -27.47
C ARG A 42 12.60 20.92 -26.99
N LYS A 43 13.15 19.70 -26.87
CA LYS A 43 14.54 19.50 -26.40
C LYS A 43 15.58 19.45 -27.52
N LYS A 44 15.14 19.75 -28.75
CA LYS A 44 15.78 19.98 -30.06
C LYS A 44 17.01 19.15 -30.47
N TYR A 45 17.89 18.70 -29.58
CA TYR A 45 19.05 17.84 -29.86
C TYR A 45 19.54 17.02 -28.64
N ALA A 46 18.88 17.10 -27.48
CA ALA A 46 19.43 16.55 -26.23
C ALA A 46 19.05 15.09 -25.92
N LEU A 47 18.04 14.52 -26.57
CA LEU A 47 17.48 13.22 -26.17
C LEU A 47 17.60 12.10 -27.21
N ASN A 48 18.20 12.32 -28.38
CA ASN A 48 18.52 11.26 -29.38
C ASN A 48 17.38 10.24 -29.64
N GLY A 49 16.13 10.69 -29.79
CA GLY A 49 14.98 9.79 -30.03
C GLY A 49 14.52 8.97 -28.81
N GLU A 50 15.06 9.23 -27.62
CA GLU A 50 14.75 8.49 -26.40
C GLU A 50 13.25 8.57 -26.01
N PRO A 51 12.56 9.73 -26.07
CA PRO A 51 11.13 9.80 -25.79
C PRO A 51 10.32 8.88 -26.69
N THR A 52 10.56 8.91 -28.01
CA THR A 52 9.86 8.05 -28.97
C THR A 52 10.13 6.59 -28.68
N ARG A 53 11.40 6.20 -28.47
CA ARG A 53 11.76 4.81 -28.14
C ARG A 53 11.08 4.32 -26.86
N LYS A 54 11.02 5.16 -25.82
CA LYS A 54 10.35 4.83 -24.55
C LYS A 54 8.85 4.67 -24.73
N ILE A 55 8.20 5.58 -25.46
CA ILE A 55 6.77 5.49 -25.74
C ILE A 55 6.43 4.26 -26.60
N GLU A 56 7.21 3.96 -27.65
CA GLU A 56 6.97 2.74 -28.44
C GLU A 56 7.17 1.48 -27.62
N SER A 57 8.16 1.43 -26.73
CA SER A 57 8.32 0.31 -25.79
C SER A 57 7.10 0.17 -24.87
N ILE A 58 6.56 1.28 -24.35
CA ILE A 58 5.34 1.27 -23.53
C ILE A 58 4.15 0.77 -24.36
N ILE A 59 3.96 1.24 -25.60
CA ILE A 59 2.88 0.80 -26.48
C ILE A 59 3.01 -0.70 -26.80
N GLN A 60 4.23 -1.18 -27.03
CA GLN A 60 4.51 -2.57 -27.35
C GLN A 60 4.21 -3.50 -26.17
N HIS A 61 4.61 -3.13 -24.95
CA HIS A 61 4.50 -4.01 -23.78
C HIS A 61 3.20 -3.83 -23.00
N CYS A 62 2.59 -2.64 -23.05
CA CYS A 62 1.40 -2.28 -22.26
C CYS A 62 0.18 -1.94 -23.14
N GLY A 63 0.32 -2.01 -24.46
CA GLY A 63 -0.76 -1.67 -25.38
C GLY A 63 -1.83 -2.75 -25.49
N THR A 64 -3.08 -2.31 -25.57
CA THR A 64 -4.26 -3.13 -25.81
C THR A 64 -4.38 -3.48 -27.30
N VAL A 65 -4.21 -4.74 -27.66
CA VAL A 65 -4.47 -5.21 -29.03
C VAL A 65 -5.96 -5.51 -29.20
N ARG A 66 -6.62 -4.78 -30.10
CA ARG A 66 -8.01 -5.05 -30.55
C ARG A 66 -8.05 -5.12 -32.07
N LYS A 67 -8.62 -6.19 -32.63
CA LYS A 67 -8.76 -6.37 -34.09
C LYS A 67 -7.43 -6.15 -34.85
N ASN A 68 -6.33 -6.72 -34.34
CA ASN A 68 -4.96 -6.57 -34.87
C ASN A 68 -4.40 -5.14 -34.88
N ARG A 69 -4.94 -4.23 -34.05
CA ARG A 69 -4.39 -2.87 -33.85
C ARG A 69 -4.23 -2.54 -32.37
N THR A 70 -3.17 -1.80 -32.05
CA THR A 70 -2.94 -1.28 -30.69
C THR A 70 -3.44 0.16 -30.61
N ASP A 71 -4.67 0.32 -30.16
CA ASP A 71 -5.33 1.62 -30.14
C ASP A 71 -5.13 2.36 -28.80
N TYR A 72 -4.97 1.61 -27.71
CA TYR A 72 -4.91 2.15 -26.36
C TYR A 72 -3.73 1.58 -25.56
N VAL A 73 -3.28 2.35 -24.57
CA VAL A 73 -2.40 1.89 -23.48
C VAL A 73 -3.09 2.20 -22.17
N GLU A 74 -3.21 1.22 -21.30
CA GLU A 74 -3.70 1.40 -19.94
C GLU A 74 -2.57 1.47 -18.94
N GLY A 75 -2.80 2.24 -17.89
CA GLY A 75 -1.82 2.35 -16.81
C GLY A 75 -2.36 3.00 -15.56
N ALA A 76 -1.46 3.07 -14.58
CA ALA A 76 -1.65 3.80 -13.34
C ALA A 76 -0.98 5.17 -13.50
N PHE A 77 -1.77 6.23 -13.40
CA PHE A 77 -1.27 7.59 -13.36
C PHE A 77 -0.99 7.98 -11.93
N ILE A 78 0.30 8.03 -11.59
CA ILE A 78 0.78 8.27 -10.24
C ILE A 78 1.12 9.76 -10.11
N GLY A 79 0.60 10.40 -9.06
CA GLY A 79 0.89 11.79 -8.74
C GLY A 79 2.37 11.98 -8.36
N TRP A 80 2.96 13.07 -8.83
CA TRP A 80 4.29 13.47 -8.40
C TRP A 80 4.25 13.90 -6.93
N SER A 81 5.24 13.48 -6.16
CA SER A 81 5.42 13.96 -4.79
C SER A 81 5.68 15.47 -4.81
N SER A 82 5.02 16.22 -3.91
CA SER A 82 5.28 17.65 -3.69
C SER A 82 6.52 17.91 -2.83
N PHE A 83 7.07 16.84 -2.23
CA PHE A 83 8.24 16.83 -1.37
C PHE A 83 9.30 15.84 -1.89
N PRO A 84 10.59 16.07 -1.58
CA PRO A 84 11.65 15.12 -1.92
C PRO A 84 11.42 13.76 -1.28
N LEU A 85 11.76 12.70 -2.01
CA LEU A 85 11.77 11.34 -1.50
C LEU A 85 13.21 10.86 -1.42
N GLN A 86 13.55 10.19 -0.32
CA GLN A 86 14.82 9.51 -0.16
C GLN A 86 14.59 8.01 -0.16
N ALA A 87 15.35 7.30 -1.01
CA ALA A 87 15.39 5.84 -0.98
C ALA A 87 16.36 5.39 0.12
N ILE A 88 15.90 4.47 0.95
CA ILE A 88 16.66 3.78 1.99
C ILE A 88 16.87 2.35 1.49
N PHE A 89 18.11 2.08 1.09
CA PHE A 89 18.51 0.79 0.55
C PHE A 89 18.64 -0.25 1.67
N SER A 90 18.59 -1.53 1.31
CA SER A 90 18.68 -2.65 2.27
C SER A 90 19.84 -2.53 3.27
N THR A 91 21.00 -2.03 2.83
CA THR A 91 22.18 -1.83 3.70
C THR A 91 22.03 -0.70 4.72
N GLN A 92 21.08 0.22 4.51
CA GLN A 92 20.78 1.34 5.39
C GLN A 92 19.59 1.05 6.31
N GLN A 93 18.74 0.10 5.95
CA GLN A 93 17.54 -0.27 6.71
C GLN A 93 17.89 -0.67 8.16
N GLU A 94 18.94 -1.47 8.35
CA GLU A 94 19.39 -1.85 9.71
C GLU A 94 19.83 -0.64 10.53
N SER A 95 20.52 0.33 9.90
CA SER A 95 21.03 1.52 10.60
C SER A 95 19.94 2.45 11.12
N ILE A 96 18.75 2.39 10.52
CA ILE A 96 17.57 3.14 10.94
C ILE A 96 16.61 2.31 11.80
N GLY A 97 17.02 1.08 12.17
CA GLY A 97 16.20 0.18 12.96
C GLY A 97 14.99 -0.40 12.22
N PHE A 98 15.00 -0.41 10.88
CA PHE A 98 13.93 -1.05 10.11
C PHE A 98 14.06 -2.56 10.16
N ILE A 99 13.00 -3.25 10.60
CA ILE A 99 13.00 -4.71 10.69
C ILE A 99 11.95 -5.31 9.77
N LYS A 100 12.36 -6.35 9.04
CA LYS A 100 11.49 -7.14 8.17
C LYS A 100 10.94 -8.31 8.94
N PHE A 101 9.62 -8.36 9.09
CA PHE A 101 8.97 -9.41 9.90
C PHE A 101 9.09 -10.79 9.27
N THR A 102 9.30 -10.87 7.95
CA THR A 102 9.53 -12.13 7.24
C THR A 102 10.87 -12.77 7.50
N ASP A 103 11.82 -12.00 8.03
CA ASP A 103 13.21 -12.40 8.18
C ASP A 103 13.56 -12.63 9.67
N MET A 104 12.62 -12.33 10.58
CA MET A 104 12.77 -12.52 12.01
C MET A 104 12.78 -14.01 12.38
N ASP A 105 13.75 -14.40 13.19
CA ASP A 105 13.70 -15.68 13.90
C ASP A 105 12.99 -15.56 15.27
N MET A 106 12.90 -16.66 16.01
CA MET A 106 12.24 -16.66 17.33
C MET A 106 12.93 -15.75 18.36
N GLU A 107 14.25 -15.58 18.29
CA GLU A 107 14.99 -14.73 19.22
C GLU A 107 14.79 -13.25 18.88
N ASP A 108 14.77 -12.90 17.59
CA ASP A 108 14.38 -11.57 17.12
C ASP A 108 12.98 -11.19 17.61
N VAL A 109 12.01 -12.11 17.46
CA VAL A 109 10.64 -11.88 17.93
C VAL A 109 10.61 -11.67 19.45
N LYS A 110 11.34 -12.44 20.25
CA LYS A 110 11.41 -12.24 21.71
C LYS A 110 12.02 -10.88 22.06
N TYR A 111 13.12 -10.50 21.42
CA TYR A 111 13.77 -9.21 21.63
C TYR A 111 12.82 -8.05 21.32
N TRP A 112 12.19 -8.07 20.14
CA TRP A 112 11.27 -7.01 19.72
C TRP A 112 9.99 -6.99 20.56
N LYS A 113 9.46 -8.14 20.98
CA LYS A 113 8.32 -8.20 21.90
C LYS A 113 8.60 -7.44 23.20
N GLN A 114 9.78 -7.59 23.78
CA GLN A 114 10.17 -6.87 25.00
C GLN A 114 10.32 -5.35 24.76
N ASN A 115 10.85 -4.96 23.60
CA ASN A 115 11.02 -3.53 23.27
C ASN A 115 9.69 -2.85 22.94
N LEU A 116 8.76 -3.58 22.32
CA LEU A 116 7.44 -3.10 21.92
C LEU A 116 6.40 -3.18 23.03
N SER A 117 6.52 -4.11 23.98
CA SER A 117 5.59 -4.22 25.11
C SER A 117 5.56 -2.97 25.99
N ASN A 118 6.67 -2.23 26.00
CA ASN A 118 6.85 -1.00 26.75
C ASN A 118 6.28 0.24 26.03
N ILE A 119 5.79 0.10 24.80
CA ILE A 119 5.15 1.19 24.06
C ILE A 119 3.71 1.32 24.51
N GLN A 120 3.37 2.51 25.01
CA GLN A 120 2.05 2.92 25.48
C GLN A 120 1.69 4.27 24.86
N ALA A 121 0.42 4.69 24.98
CA ALA A 121 -0.05 5.95 24.42
C ALA A 121 0.63 7.20 25.00
N ASP A 122 1.25 7.10 26.18
CA ASP A 122 2.00 8.14 26.88
C ASP A 122 3.52 8.04 26.68
N SER A 123 4.00 7.11 25.85
CA SER A 123 5.41 7.03 25.46
C SER A 123 5.86 8.28 24.69
N PRO A 124 7.18 8.57 24.62
CA PRO A 124 7.68 9.70 23.83
C PRO A 124 7.17 9.67 22.39
N PRO A 125 6.68 10.79 21.83
CA PRO A 125 6.06 10.83 20.50
C PRO A 125 6.93 10.23 19.40
N GLU A 126 8.23 10.52 19.41
CA GLU A 126 9.19 10.05 18.41
C GLU A 126 9.33 8.52 18.45
N ARG A 127 9.23 7.93 19.64
CA ARG A 127 9.27 6.48 19.83
C ARG A 127 7.99 5.82 19.35
N ILE A 128 6.83 6.43 19.62
CA ILE A 128 5.53 5.97 19.11
C ILE A 128 5.52 6.03 17.59
N GLU A 129 5.96 7.14 17.01
CA GLU A 129 6.00 7.37 15.57
C GLU A 129 6.87 6.33 14.86
N MET A 130 8.12 6.16 15.29
CA MET A 130 9.00 5.16 14.69
C MET A 130 8.41 3.75 14.75
N VAL A 131 7.91 3.34 15.92
CA VAL A 131 7.32 2.00 16.10
C VAL A 131 6.09 1.82 15.23
N LEU A 132 5.20 2.82 15.18
CA LEU A 132 3.99 2.75 14.39
C LEU A 132 4.26 2.80 12.89
N GLU A 133 5.23 3.58 12.41
CA GLU A 133 5.65 3.56 11.01
C GLU A 133 6.16 2.18 10.59
N LEU A 134 6.97 1.53 11.43
CA LEU A 134 7.45 0.16 11.19
C LEU A 134 6.30 -0.86 11.13
N LEU A 135 5.43 -0.85 12.14
CA LEU A 135 4.27 -1.75 12.19
C LEU A 135 3.36 -1.50 10.99
N THR A 136 3.02 -0.24 10.71
CA THR A 136 2.11 0.15 9.63
C THR A 136 2.65 -0.28 8.26
N ALA A 137 3.95 -0.12 7.99
CA ALA A 137 4.57 -0.57 6.75
C ALA A 137 4.45 -2.09 6.58
N GLN A 138 4.76 -2.86 7.62
CA GLN A 138 4.65 -4.33 7.60
C GLN A 138 3.18 -4.78 7.48
N LEU A 139 2.24 -4.05 8.09
CA LEU A 139 0.81 -4.34 8.00
C LEU A 139 0.31 -4.11 6.58
N PHE A 140 0.73 -3.02 5.94
CA PHE A 140 0.41 -2.75 4.55
C PHE A 140 0.93 -3.85 3.61
N ALA A 141 2.15 -4.32 3.83
CA ALA A 141 2.74 -5.44 3.08
C ALA A 141 1.95 -6.76 3.27
N LEU A 142 1.49 -7.05 4.48
CA LEU A 142 0.62 -8.19 4.75
C LEU A 142 -0.70 -8.12 3.97
N LEU A 143 -1.36 -6.96 4.01
CA LEU A 143 -2.68 -6.77 3.39
C LEU A 143 -2.61 -6.82 1.85
N THR A 144 -1.54 -6.27 1.28
CA THR A 144 -1.28 -6.25 -0.17
C THR A 144 -0.64 -7.54 -0.71
N GLY A 145 -0.34 -8.49 0.19
CA GLY A 145 0.34 -9.73 -0.15
C GLY A 145 1.79 -9.55 -0.62
N ASN A 146 2.34 -8.33 -0.55
CA ASN A 146 3.69 -8.01 -0.99
C ASN A 146 4.70 -8.13 0.17
N LEU A 147 4.92 -9.35 0.65
CA LEU A 147 5.77 -9.59 1.82
C LEU A 147 7.26 -9.26 1.58
N ASN A 148 7.67 -9.11 0.33
CA ASN A 148 9.03 -8.74 -0.06
C ASN A 148 9.15 -7.25 -0.41
N LYS A 149 8.11 -6.45 -0.11
CA LYS A 149 8.04 -5.05 -0.51
C LYS A 149 9.31 -4.28 -0.12
N PHE A 150 9.83 -4.56 1.07
CA PHE A 150 10.93 -3.82 1.66
C PHE A 150 12.31 -4.48 1.41
N ASP A 151 12.39 -5.49 0.53
CA ASP A 151 13.68 -6.15 0.23
C ASP A 151 14.66 -5.28 -0.55
N HIS A 152 14.16 -4.30 -1.29
CA HIS A 152 14.98 -3.45 -2.14
C HIS A 152 15.02 -2.02 -1.62
N ASN A 153 13.88 -1.32 -1.66
CA ASN A 153 13.81 0.09 -1.36
C ASN A 153 12.69 0.35 -0.36
N LEU A 154 13.02 1.06 0.71
CA LEU A 154 12.07 1.79 1.53
C LEU A 154 12.18 3.26 1.14
N PHE A 155 11.08 3.99 1.08
CA PHE A 155 11.12 5.41 0.74
C PHE A 155 10.63 6.21 1.94
N VAL A 156 11.29 7.33 2.22
CA VAL A 156 10.85 8.28 3.25
C VAL A 156 10.61 9.64 2.61
N ALA A 157 9.66 10.38 3.17
CA ALA A 157 9.59 11.81 2.94
C ALA A 157 10.84 12.47 3.54
N ALA A 158 11.57 13.23 2.72
CA ALA A 158 12.74 13.98 3.17
C ALA A 158 12.42 15.47 3.21
N GLU A 159 12.95 16.18 4.21
CA GLU A 159 12.85 17.63 4.24
C GLU A 159 13.77 18.22 3.15
N ARG A 160 13.32 19.30 2.48
CA ARG A 160 14.06 19.89 1.35
C ARG A 160 15.49 20.33 1.71
N ASN A 161 15.75 20.60 2.98
CA ASN A 161 17.03 21.12 3.47
C ASN A 161 17.66 20.27 4.59
N ASP A 162 16.99 19.19 5.03
CA ASP A 162 17.48 18.30 6.08
C ASP A 162 17.17 16.84 5.74
N TYR A 163 18.21 16.11 5.30
CA TYR A 163 18.14 14.68 5.02
C TYR A 163 18.42 13.82 6.27
N SER A 164 18.67 14.45 7.43
CA SER A 164 18.92 13.75 8.69
C SER A 164 17.64 13.44 9.47
N ALA A 165 16.59 14.24 9.28
CA ALA A 165 15.25 13.96 9.80
C ALA A 165 14.50 13.04 8.83
N MET A 166 14.24 11.80 9.24
CA MET A 166 13.40 10.87 8.47
C MET A 166 11.93 11.21 8.68
N GLY A 167 11.24 11.61 7.61
CA GLY A 167 9.79 11.72 7.61
C GLY A 167 9.10 10.34 7.45
N PRO A 168 7.77 10.32 7.29
CA PRO A 168 6.99 9.07 7.20
C PRO A 168 7.40 8.23 5.99
N PHE A 169 7.17 6.91 6.08
CA PHE A 169 7.45 6.00 4.98
C PHE A 169 6.47 6.21 3.82
N ILE A 170 6.95 6.28 2.59
CA ILE A 170 6.12 6.42 1.40
C ILE A 170 6.07 5.09 0.66
N TYR A 171 4.87 4.58 0.44
CA TYR A 171 4.65 3.27 -0.16
C TYR A 171 4.55 3.39 -1.69
N ILE A 172 5.70 3.44 -2.35
CA ILE A 172 5.80 3.32 -3.82
C ILE A 172 6.29 1.93 -4.23
N ASP A 173 6.35 1.66 -5.53
CA ASP A 173 6.67 0.35 -6.11
C ASP A 173 5.74 -0.76 -5.57
N ASN A 174 4.44 -0.59 -5.81
CA ASN A 174 3.39 -1.55 -5.43
C ASN A 174 2.98 -2.48 -6.58
N ASP A 175 3.69 -2.43 -7.71
CA ASP A 175 3.44 -3.26 -8.88
C ASP A 175 3.54 -4.78 -8.61
N ARG A 176 4.34 -5.18 -7.61
CA ARG A 176 4.50 -6.57 -7.11
C ARG A 176 3.47 -6.99 -6.06
N SER A 177 2.49 -6.15 -5.74
CA SER A 177 1.37 -6.56 -4.89
C SER A 177 0.59 -7.69 -5.55
N GLN A 178 0.17 -8.68 -4.76
CA GLN A 178 -0.42 -9.91 -5.27
C GLN A 178 -1.79 -10.15 -4.66
N TRP A 179 -2.72 -10.59 -5.52
CA TRP A 179 -4.14 -10.73 -5.18
C TRP A 179 -4.69 -12.11 -5.54
N ASP A 180 -3.80 -13.03 -5.91
CA ASP A 180 -4.17 -14.37 -6.38
C ASP A 180 -4.08 -15.40 -5.25
N TYR A 181 -3.30 -15.11 -4.21
CA TYR A 181 -3.09 -16.00 -3.08
C TYR A 181 -3.20 -15.26 -1.74
N THR A 182 -3.75 -15.94 -0.74
CA THR A 182 -3.89 -15.38 0.61
C THR A 182 -2.53 -15.29 1.30
N THR A 183 -2.28 -14.19 2.01
CA THR A 183 -1.08 -13.97 2.83
C THR A 183 -0.85 -15.07 3.86
N ALA A 184 -1.94 -15.61 4.43
CA ALA A 184 -1.89 -16.73 5.36
C ALA A 184 -1.20 -17.99 4.80
N ARG A 185 -1.16 -18.18 3.47
CA ARG A 185 -0.49 -19.34 2.82
C ARG A 185 1.01 -19.13 2.62
N SER A 186 1.54 -17.94 2.92
CA SER A 186 2.96 -17.65 2.74
C SER A 186 3.80 -18.38 3.79
N LYS A 187 4.70 -19.26 3.32
CA LYS A 187 5.69 -19.96 4.15
C LYS A 187 6.53 -19.01 5.04
N LYS A 188 6.68 -17.75 4.62
CA LYS A 188 7.42 -16.72 5.37
C LYS A 188 6.77 -16.32 6.70
N LEU A 189 5.49 -16.63 6.93
CA LEU A 189 4.76 -16.25 8.15
C LEU A 189 4.46 -17.44 9.08
N TYR A 190 4.77 -18.67 8.66
CA TYR A 190 4.43 -19.89 9.39
C TYR A 190 5.34 -20.26 10.57
N PRO A 191 6.67 -20.01 10.58
CA PRO A 191 7.50 -20.44 11.71
C PRO A 191 7.24 -19.60 12.96
N VAL A 192 7.02 -18.29 12.79
CA VAL A 192 6.71 -17.32 13.84
C VAL A 192 5.89 -16.21 13.20
N ASN A 193 4.79 -15.77 13.82
CA ASN A 193 4.05 -14.60 13.35
C ASN A 193 4.26 -13.45 14.33
N PRO A 194 5.17 -12.49 14.05
CA PRO A 194 5.50 -11.40 14.97
C PRO A 194 4.28 -10.60 15.43
N TRP A 195 3.26 -10.46 14.59
CA TRP A 195 2.02 -9.73 14.92
C TRP A 195 1.27 -10.33 16.10
N ARG A 196 1.24 -11.66 16.23
CA ARG A 196 0.60 -12.37 17.35
C ARG A 196 1.35 -12.20 18.66
N GLU A 197 2.66 -11.95 18.57
CA GLU A 197 3.55 -11.80 19.71
C GLU A 197 3.63 -10.35 20.20
N PHE A 198 3.67 -9.39 19.27
CA PHE A 198 3.78 -7.97 19.59
C PHE A 198 2.46 -7.41 20.11
N CYS A 199 1.33 -7.81 19.52
CA CYS A 199 0.00 -7.31 19.89
C CYS A 199 -0.08 -5.77 19.95
N LYS A 200 0.51 -5.09 18.97
CA LYS A 200 0.45 -3.63 18.81
C LYS A 200 -0.05 -3.29 17.42
N PHE A 201 -1.08 -2.47 17.34
CA PHE A 201 -1.69 -2.05 16.08
C PHE A 201 -1.99 -0.55 16.06
N PRO A 202 -1.85 0.12 14.90
CA PRO A 202 -2.34 1.49 14.72
C PRO A 202 -3.85 1.52 14.93
N LYS A 203 -4.33 2.30 15.91
CA LYS A 203 -5.70 2.24 16.43
C LYS A 203 -6.78 2.43 15.36
N ARG A 204 -6.69 3.49 14.56
CA ARG A 204 -7.69 3.81 13.53
C ARG A 204 -7.66 2.78 12.39
N ILE A 205 -6.47 2.37 11.96
CA ILE A 205 -6.32 1.34 10.91
C ILE A 205 -6.91 0.01 11.39
N ALA A 206 -6.60 -0.41 12.62
CA ALA A 206 -7.12 -1.64 13.22
C ALA A 206 -8.66 -1.62 13.33
N HIS A 207 -9.24 -0.51 13.77
CA HIS A 207 -10.70 -0.37 13.81
C HIS A 207 -11.33 -0.50 12.42
N ARG A 208 -10.72 0.07 11.36
CA ARG A 208 -11.21 -0.08 9.99
C ARG A 208 -11.08 -1.51 9.47
N ILE A 209 -10.00 -2.20 9.81
CA ILE A 209 -9.83 -3.64 9.51
C ILE A 209 -10.96 -4.45 10.15
N LEU A 210 -11.25 -4.23 11.44
CA LEU A 210 -12.34 -4.91 12.14
C LEU A 210 -13.72 -4.57 11.57
N LEU A 211 -13.93 -3.33 11.14
CA LEU A 211 -15.19 -2.89 10.52
C LEU A 211 -15.41 -3.50 9.14
N LEU A 212 -14.34 -3.67 8.34
CA LEU A 212 -14.38 -4.12 6.95
C LEU A 212 -14.06 -5.61 6.78
N ARG A 213 -14.00 -6.38 7.87
CA ARG A 213 -13.78 -7.84 7.81
C ARG A 213 -15.03 -8.60 7.34
N PRO A 214 -14.89 -9.80 6.76
CA PRO A 214 -16.01 -10.68 6.47
C PRO A 214 -16.89 -10.97 7.70
N GLY A 215 -18.21 -11.01 7.51
CA GLY A 215 -19.16 -11.33 8.59
C GLY A 215 -19.45 -10.18 9.57
N ASN A 216 -18.99 -8.95 9.28
CA ASN A 216 -19.36 -7.78 10.07
C ASN A 216 -20.89 -7.50 9.97
N PRO A 217 -21.50 -6.81 10.95
CA PRO A 217 -22.95 -6.57 11.00
C PRO A 217 -23.53 -5.81 9.80
N ARG A 218 -22.70 -5.09 9.04
CA ARG A 218 -23.13 -4.30 7.87
C ARG A 218 -23.00 -5.05 6.56
N ASN A 219 -22.43 -6.25 6.59
CA ASN A 219 -22.16 -7.07 5.41
C ASN A 219 -21.37 -6.34 4.30
N LEU A 220 -20.53 -5.36 4.67
CA LEU A 220 -19.61 -4.71 3.74
C LEU A 220 -18.17 -5.11 4.06
N THR A 221 -17.51 -5.76 3.11
CA THR A 221 -16.10 -6.14 3.23
C THR A 221 -15.21 -5.21 2.42
N LEU A 222 -13.91 -5.14 2.76
CA LEU A 222 -12.95 -4.33 1.99
C LEU A 222 -12.85 -4.82 0.54
N GLY A 223 -12.79 -6.13 0.33
CA GLY A 223 -12.77 -6.75 -0.99
C GLY A 223 -14.01 -6.39 -1.80
N GLY A 224 -15.20 -6.54 -1.22
CA GLY A 224 -16.46 -6.16 -1.85
C GLY A 224 -16.51 -4.67 -2.21
N TYR A 225 -16.09 -3.80 -1.28
CA TYR A 225 -16.00 -2.36 -1.49
C TYR A 225 -15.08 -1.99 -2.67
N LEU A 226 -13.87 -2.58 -2.73
CA LEU A 226 -12.93 -2.29 -3.81
C LEU A 226 -13.35 -2.88 -5.15
N THR A 227 -13.94 -4.08 -5.17
CA THR A 227 -14.54 -4.64 -6.39
C THR A 227 -15.66 -3.74 -6.90
N ASN A 228 -16.46 -3.16 -6.01
CA ASN A 228 -17.52 -2.23 -6.40
C ASN A 228 -16.96 -0.95 -7.02
N ILE A 229 -15.95 -0.31 -6.39
CA ILE A 229 -15.30 0.88 -6.96
C ILE A 229 -14.64 0.56 -8.30
N ALA A 230 -13.90 -0.54 -8.37
CA ALA A 230 -13.23 -0.97 -9.59
C ALA A 230 -14.22 -1.15 -10.75
N SER A 231 -15.34 -1.84 -10.49
CA SER A 231 -16.36 -2.14 -11.51
C SER A 231 -17.26 -0.96 -11.87
N GLN A 232 -17.70 -0.15 -10.91
CA GLN A 232 -18.66 0.93 -11.15
C GLN A 232 -17.99 2.24 -11.56
N VAL A 233 -16.86 2.59 -10.93
CA VAL A 233 -16.22 3.89 -11.11
C VAL A 233 -15.16 3.83 -12.19
N PHE A 234 -14.25 2.85 -12.12
CA PHE A 234 -13.07 2.84 -12.99
C PHE A 234 -13.25 2.04 -14.26
N GLN A 235 -13.96 0.91 -14.21
CA GLN A 235 -14.14 0.01 -15.35
C GLN A 235 -14.70 0.68 -16.62
N PRO A 236 -15.65 1.64 -16.55
CA PRO A 236 -16.12 2.35 -17.75
C PRO A 236 -15.00 3.07 -18.54
N HIS A 237 -13.92 3.44 -17.84
CA HIS A 237 -12.76 4.12 -18.41
C HIS A 237 -11.64 3.17 -18.86
N MET A 238 -11.74 1.88 -18.54
CA MET A 238 -10.78 0.85 -18.90
C MET A 238 -11.25 0.05 -20.13
N LYS A 239 -10.31 -0.54 -20.85
CA LYS A 239 -10.47 -1.32 -22.08
C LYS A 239 -9.90 -2.74 -21.94
N ASN A 240 -9.05 -3.03 -20.95
CA ASN A 240 -8.44 -4.34 -20.69
C ASN A 240 -8.97 -4.97 -19.41
N GLY A 241 -9.86 -5.96 -19.59
CA GLY A 241 -10.30 -6.81 -18.48
C GLY A 241 -10.84 -6.01 -17.29
N GLU A 242 -11.02 -6.68 -16.16
CA GLU A 242 -11.45 -6.04 -14.92
C GLU A 242 -10.24 -5.49 -14.16
N LEU A 243 -10.37 -4.29 -13.60
CA LEU A 243 -9.32 -3.69 -12.78
C LEU A 243 -9.04 -4.47 -11.48
N PHE A 244 -10.11 -4.93 -10.85
CA PHE A 244 -10.09 -5.75 -9.64
C PHE A 244 -11.35 -6.61 -9.61
N ASN A 245 -11.19 -7.92 -9.74
CA ASN A 245 -12.31 -8.84 -9.89
C ASN A 245 -12.78 -9.42 -8.54
N ALA A 246 -13.90 -10.14 -8.56
CA ALA A 246 -14.47 -10.74 -7.35
C ALA A 246 -13.54 -11.77 -6.68
N ALA A 247 -12.77 -12.54 -7.45
CA ALA A 247 -11.84 -13.52 -6.90
C ALA A 247 -10.71 -12.85 -6.11
N GLN A 248 -10.18 -11.74 -6.63
CA GLN A 248 -9.18 -10.90 -5.97
C GLN A 248 -9.77 -10.22 -4.72
N GLY A 249 -11.03 -9.77 -4.79
CA GLY A 249 -11.77 -9.28 -3.62
C GLY A 249 -11.86 -10.32 -2.50
N ILE A 250 -12.15 -11.58 -2.83
CA ILE A 250 -12.17 -12.69 -1.86
C ILE A 250 -10.78 -12.92 -1.23
N VAL A 251 -9.70 -12.80 -2.00
CA VAL A 251 -8.33 -12.92 -1.47
C VAL A 251 -8.03 -11.79 -0.49
N LEU A 252 -8.38 -10.55 -0.82
CA LEU A 252 -8.21 -9.41 0.07
C LEU A 252 -9.02 -9.58 1.37
N ASP A 253 -10.27 -10.03 1.27
CA ASP A 253 -11.12 -10.30 2.42
C ASP A 253 -10.54 -11.36 3.36
N LYS A 254 -9.90 -12.40 2.80
CA LYS A 254 -9.18 -13.39 3.60
C LYS A 254 -7.93 -12.82 4.26
N ASN A 255 -7.23 -11.88 3.62
CA ASN A 255 -6.09 -11.20 4.23
C ASN A 255 -6.56 -10.28 5.38
N ILE A 256 -7.67 -9.58 5.21
CA ILE A 256 -8.30 -8.77 6.26
C ILE A 256 -8.72 -9.64 7.43
N GLU A 257 -9.42 -10.75 7.17
CA GLU A 257 -9.84 -11.68 8.21
C GLU A 257 -8.65 -12.28 8.96
N PHE A 258 -7.57 -12.60 8.25
CA PHE A 258 -6.34 -13.07 8.87
C PHE A 258 -5.79 -12.05 9.88
N VAL A 259 -5.68 -10.78 9.51
CA VAL A 259 -5.22 -9.73 10.45
C VAL A 259 -6.23 -9.50 11.58
N ALA A 260 -7.53 -9.43 11.26
CA ALA A 260 -8.59 -9.24 12.24
C ALA A 260 -8.58 -10.34 13.32
N SER A 261 -8.38 -11.60 12.93
CA SER A 261 -8.26 -12.72 13.86
C SER A 261 -7.08 -12.57 14.83
N ILE A 262 -5.96 -12.00 14.37
CA ILE A 262 -4.80 -11.72 15.24
C ILE A 262 -5.16 -10.62 16.24
N ILE A 263 -5.87 -9.58 15.80
CA ILE A 263 -6.33 -8.50 16.68
C ILE A 263 -7.26 -9.06 17.77
N ASP A 264 -8.24 -9.90 17.39
CA ASP A 264 -9.16 -10.54 18.35
C ASP A 264 -8.40 -11.37 19.40
N GLU A 265 -7.42 -12.17 18.97
CA GLU A 265 -6.58 -12.96 19.87
C GLU A 265 -5.74 -12.10 20.82
N CYS A 266 -5.28 -10.93 20.37
CA CYS A 266 -4.56 -9.98 21.21
C CYS A 266 -5.51 -9.32 22.23
N LEU A 267 -6.72 -8.93 21.83
CA LEU A 267 -7.75 -8.36 22.72
C LEU A 267 -8.26 -9.37 23.76
N ALA A 268 -8.25 -10.67 23.44
CA ALA A 268 -8.58 -11.72 24.40
C ALA A 268 -7.53 -11.84 25.53
N ARG A 269 -6.29 -11.37 25.31
CA ARG A 269 -5.16 -11.50 26.25
C ARG A 269 -4.77 -10.18 26.91
N HIS A 270 -5.09 -9.06 26.29
CA HIS A 270 -4.64 -7.73 26.69
C HIS A 270 -5.79 -6.72 26.61
N PRO A 271 -5.82 -5.69 27.48
CA PRO A 271 -6.83 -4.64 27.39
C PRO A 271 -6.69 -3.83 26.08
N PRO A 272 -7.77 -3.21 25.57
CA PRO A 272 -7.76 -2.49 24.29
C PRO A 272 -6.67 -1.42 24.17
N ASP A 273 -6.43 -0.64 25.22
CA ASP A 273 -5.41 0.44 25.20
C ASP A 273 -3.97 -0.10 25.15
N HIS A 274 -3.76 -1.38 25.50
CA HIS A 274 -2.49 -2.04 25.28
C HIS A 274 -2.32 -2.47 23.82
N VAL A 275 -3.39 -2.88 23.15
CA VAL A 275 -3.36 -3.41 21.78
C VAL A 275 -3.35 -2.29 20.74
N PHE A 276 -4.14 -1.25 20.97
CA PHE A 276 -4.36 -0.15 20.03
C PHE A 276 -3.57 1.09 20.44
N ILE A 277 -2.58 1.44 19.61
CA ILE A 277 -1.75 2.62 19.83
C ILE A 277 -2.25 3.74 18.90
N PRO A 278 -2.60 4.92 19.43
CA PRO A 278 -3.03 6.06 18.61
C PRO A 278 -1.94 6.49 17.63
N GLU A 279 -2.32 6.67 16.36
CA GLU A 279 -1.43 7.19 15.32
C GLU A 279 -1.06 8.66 15.59
N PRO A 280 0.23 9.05 15.54
CA PRO A 280 0.65 10.43 15.76
C PRO A 280 0.46 11.34 14.53
N TRP A 281 0.29 10.78 13.33
CA TRP A 281 0.21 11.56 12.11
C TRP A 281 -1.18 12.16 11.88
N SER A 282 -1.19 13.37 11.32
CA SER A 282 -2.38 14.13 10.97
C SER A 282 -3.28 13.34 10.02
N GLN A 283 -4.55 13.25 10.38
CA GLN A 283 -5.57 12.56 9.59
C GLN A 283 -6.46 13.59 8.89
N PRO A 284 -6.96 13.31 7.69
CA PRO A 284 -7.92 14.21 7.06
C PRO A 284 -9.22 14.25 7.89
N GLU A 285 -9.60 15.46 8.33
CA GLU A 285 -10.76 15.74 9.21
C GLU A 285 -12.07 15.14 8.67
N VAL A 286 -12.22 15.06 7.34
CA VAL A 286 -13.45 14.66 6.65
C VAL A 286 -13.68 13.13 6.69
N PHE A 287 -12.68 12.33 7.04
CA PHE A 287 -12.77 10.86 6.99
C PHE A 287 -13.15 10.20 8.32
N GLU A 288 -13.53 10.99 9.34
CA GLU A 288 -14.00 10.45 10.63
C GLU A 288 -15.34 9.74 10.52
N ASP A 289 -16.11 9.98 9.45
CA ASP A 289 -17.33 9.25 9.23
C ASP A 289 -17.14 8.20 8.12
N VAL A 290 -16.57 7.06 8.49
CA VAL A 290 -16.64 5.87 7.63
C VAL A 290 -18.11 5.61 7.25
N ASN A 291 -19.10 6.00 8.08
CA ASN A 291 -20.50 5.93 7.68
C ASN A 291 -20.83 6.81 6.46
N VAL A 292 -20.20 7.96 6.23
CA VAL A 292 -20.41 8.77 5.02
C VAL A 292 -19.92 8.03 3.78
N LEU A 293 -18.74 7.38 3.87
CA LEU A 293 -18.22 6.52 2.81
C LEU A 293 -19.15 5.33 2.55
N LEU A 294 -19.65 4.71 3.61
CA LEU A 294 -20.58 3.57 3.55
C LEU A 294 -21.98 3.95 3.05
N ASN A 295 -22.44 5.17 3.31
CA ASN A 295 -23.75 5.70 2.91
C ASN A 295 -23.74 6.29 1.49
N SER A 296 -22.57 6.38 0.85
CA SER A 296 -22.40 6.88 -0.52
C SER A 296 -22.43 5.79 -1.59
N ILE A 297 -22.66 4.54 -1.18
CA ILE A 297 -22.82 3.33 -2.00
C ILE A 297 -24.30 2.92 -1.93
#